data_AF-A0AA43ZS56-F1
#
_entry.id   AF-A0AA43ZS56-F1
#
_cell.length_a   1.000
_cell.length_b   1.000
_cell.length_c   1.000
_cell.angle_alpha   90.00
_cell.angle_beta   90.00
_cell.angle_gamma   90.00
#
_symmetry.space_group_name_H-M   'P 1'
#
loop_
_entity.id
_entity.type
_entity.pdbx_description
1 polymer ?
#
loop_
_entity_poly.entity_id
_entity_poly.type
_entity_poly.pdbx_seq_one_letter_code
_entity_poly.pdbx_strand_id
1 'polypeptide(L)' 'MRVTRSRADIPIYSIDDLKKDPNKIFEVAHEEKSGAYIFDHDEIRGVVLSLEQYENIIEERNRLQKGCP' A
#
# COMPACT_ATOMS: atom_id res chain seq x y z
N MET A 1 20.55 -17.60 -9.05
CA MET A 1 19.88 -16.62 -8.16
C MET A 1 18.58 -16.21 -8.83
N ARG A 2 17.43 -16.63 -8.27
CA ARG A 2 16.09 -16.31 -8.80
C ARG A 2 15.85 -14.82 -8.66
N VAL A 3 15.27 -14.22 -9.69
CA VAL A 3 14.95 -12.79 -9.81
C VAL A 3 14.08 -12.35 -8.63
N THR A 4 14.59 -11.48 -7.77
CA THR A 4 13.75 -10.67 -6.88
C THR A 4 13.79 -9.25 -7.43
N ARG A 5 12.76 -8.86 -8.18
CA ARG A 5 12.50 -7.45 -8.54
C ARG A 5 12.68 -6.62 -7.27
N SER A 6 13.58 -5.64 -7.33
CA SER A 6 13.78 -4.64 -6.29
C SER A 6 12.43 -4.00 -5.94
N ARG A 7 11.92 -4.31 -4.75
CA ARG A 7 10.76 -3.68 -4.10
C ARG A 7 11.13 -2.27 -3.60
N ALA A 8 11.93 -1.55 -4.38
CA ALA A 8 12.62 -0.32 -3.96
C ALA A 8 11.72 0.93 -4.04
N ASP A 9 10.56 0.82 -4.71
CA ASP A 9 9.72 1.97 -5.04
C ASP A 9 8.46 2.08 -4.16
N ILE A 10 8.35 1.25 -3.12
CA ILE A 10 7.20 1.29 -2.21
C ILE A 10 7.61 2.05 -0.94
N PRO A 11 6.97 3.18 -0.60
CA PRO A 11 7.28 3.92 0.61
C PRO A 11 7.13 3.06 1.86
N ILE A 12 8.04 3.24 2.82
CA ILE A 12 8.06 2.52 4.10
C ILE A 12 8.08 3.53 5.23
N TYR A 13 7.13 3.42 6.17
CA TYR A 13 6.98 4.30 7.33
C TYR A 13 6.81 3.50 8.62
N SER A 14 7.18 4.08 9.75
CA SER A 14 6.95 3.45 11.06
C SER A 14 5.49 3.61 11.51
N ILE A 15 5.07 2.79 12.47
CA ILE A 15 3.78 2.97 13.13
C ILE A 15 3.68 4.31 13.87
N ASP A 16 4.82 4.89 14.30
CA ASP A 16 4.86 6.17 14.98
C ASP A 16 4.71 7.34 14.01
N ASP A 17 5.27 7.25 12.79
CA ASP A 17 5.02 8.21 11.72
C ASP A 17 3.53 8.26 11.38
N LEU A 18 2.89 7.09 11.31
CA LEU A 18 1.45 6.98 11.04
C LEU A 18 0.59 7.61 12.15
N LYS A 19 0.94 7.38 13.42
CA LYS A 19 0.22 8.00 14.55
C LYS A 19 0.41 9.51 14.60
N LYS A 20 1.59 9.99 14.20
CA LYS A 20 1.95 11.41 14.25
C LYS A 20 1.24 12.22 13.18
N ASP A 21 1.24 11.73 11.94
CA ASP A 21 0.62 12.41 10.81
C ASP A 21 0.14 11.40 9.75
N PRO A 22 -1.07 10.85 9.92
CA PRO A 22 -1.59 9.88 8.98
C PRO A 22 -1.86 10.49 7.60
N ASN A 23 -2.21 11.79 7.53
CA ASN A 23 -2.54 12.47 6.28
C ASN A 23 -1.33 12.49 5.34
N LYS A 24 -0.14 12.80 5.88
CA LYS A 24 1.10 12.79 5.11
C LYS A 24 1.37 11.43 4.44
N ILE A 25 1.07 10.33 5.13
CA ILE A 25 1.29 8.97 4.58
C ILE A 25 0.25 8.67 3.50
N PHE A 26 -1.01 9.08 3.68
CA PHE A 26 -2.04 8.95 2.65
C PHE A 26 -1.73 9.77 1.40
N GLU A 27 -1.22 10.99 1.56
CA GLU A 27 -0.81 11.86 0.44
C GLU A 27 0.33 11.20 -0.36
N VAL A 28 1.38 10.74 0.31
CA VAL A 28 2.49 10.05 -0.37
C VAL A 28 2.01 8.79 -1.08
N ALA A 29 1.15 7.98 -0.44
CA ALA A 29 0.60 6.79 -1.08
C ALA A 29 -0.19 7.15 -2.36
N HIS A 30 -0.96 8.24 -2.33
CA HIS A 30 -1.68 8.73 -3.50
C HIS A 30 -0.73 9.24 -4.60
N GLU A 31 0.24 10.09 -4.26
CA GLU A 31 1.20 10.68 -5.20
C GLU A 31 2.06 9.62 -5.89
N GLU A 32 2.58 8.65 -5.12
CA GLU A 32 3.42 7.56 -5.62
C GLU A 32 2.61 6.47 -6.33
N LYS A 33 1.27 6.61 -6.37
CA LYS A 33 0.34 5.61 -6.93
C LYS A 33 0.62 4.20 -6.40
N SER A 34 1.11 4.11 -5.16
CA SER A 34 1.44 2.87 -4.48
C SER A 34 0.95 2.93 -3.02
N GLY A 35 0.71 1.77 -2.40
CA GLY A 35 0.47 1.74 -0.96
C GLY A 35 1.76 2.04 -0.19
N ALA A 36 1.66 2.37 1.09
CA ALA A 36 2.81 2.52 1.97
C ALA A 36 2.89 1.35 2.96
N TYR A 37 4.07 0.74 3.11
CA TYR A 37 4.27 -0.27 4.15
C TYR A 37 4.45 0.39 5.51
N ILE A 38 3.78 -0.18 6.51
CA ILE A 38 3.95 0.24 7.91
C ILE A 38 4.74 -0.83 8.64
N PHE A 39 5.92 -0.47 9.12
CA PHE A 39 6.70 -1.30 10.02
C PHE A 39 6.42 -0.92 11.48
N ASP A 40 6.45 -1.92 12.34
CA ASP A 40 6.42 -1.77 13.79
C ASP A 40 7.51 -2.68 14.35
N HIS A 41 8.41 -2.09 15.13
CA HIS A 41 9.67 -2.72 15.51
C HIS A 41 10.44 -3.17 14.25
N ASP A 42 10.62 -4.47 14.04
CA ASP A 42 11.40 -5.02 12.91
C ASP A 42 10.52 -5.74 11.85
N GLU A 43 9.20 -5.57 11.92
CA GLU A 43 8.25 -6.30 11.05
C GLU A 43 7.26 -5.37 10.34
N ILE A 44 6.94 -5.68 9.08
CA ILE A 44 5.82 -5.04 8.38
C ILE A 44 4.50 -5.54 8.99
N ARG A 45 3.75 -4.64 9.60
CA ARG A 45 2.44 -4.95 10.22
C ARG A 45 1.27 -4.72 9.28
N GLY A 46 1.40 -3.81 8.32
CA GLY A 46 0.29 -3.43 7.47
C GLY A 46 0.67 -2.58 6.28
N VAL A 47 -0.36 -2.19 5.54
CA VAL A 47 -0.28 -1.31 4.38
C VAL A 47 -1.29 -0.18 4.55
N VAL A 48 -0.88 1.03 4.27
CA VAL A 48 -1.76 2.19 4.14
C VAL A 48 -2.02 2.44 2.66
N LEU A 49 -3.28 2.65 2.31
CA LEU A 49 -3.73 2.93 0.95
C LEU A 49 -4.58 4.19 0.97
N SER A 50 -4.54 4.98 -0.11
CA SER A 50 -5.57 5.98 -0.35
C SER A 50 -6.93 5.30 -0.61
N LEU A 51 -8.02 6.06 -0.47
CA LEU A 51 -9.37 5.54 -0.74
C LEU A 51 -9.48 5.03 -2.19
N GLU A 52 -9.02 5.82 -3.16
CA GLU A 52 -9.02 5.47 -4.58
C GLU A 52 -8.29 4.14 -4.84
N GLN A 53 -7.13 3.94 -4.23
CA GLN A 53 -6.37 2.69 -4.37
C GLN A 53 -7.11 1.50 -3.79
N TYR A 54 -7.74 1.67 -2.61
CA TYR A 54 -8.55 0.64 -2.00
C TYR A 54 -9.74 0.28 -2.88
N GLU A 55 -10.49 1.27 -3.37
CA GLU A 55 -11.65 1.07 -4.24
C GLU A 55 -11.26 0.36 -5.55
N ASN A 56 -10.17 0.78 -6.19
CA ASN A 56 -9.64 0.12 -7.38
C ASN A 56 -9.34 -1.38 -7.13
N ILE A 57 -8.78 -1.73 -5.97
CA ILE A 57 -8.54 -3.14 -5.59
C ILE A 57 -9.86 -3.90 -5.43
N ILE A 58 -10.89 -3.29 -4.84
CA ILE A 58 -12.21 -3.91 -4.68
C ILE A 58 -12.88 -4.12 -6.03
N GLU A 59 -12.83 -3.12 -6.92
CA GLU A 59 -13.37 -3.20 -8.28
C GLU A 59 -12.69 -4.30 -9.10
N GLU A 60 -11.36 -4.32 -9.11
CA GLU A 60 -10.57 -5.33 -9.81
C GLU A 60 -10.83 -6.73 -9.26
N ARG A 61 -10.89 -6.87 -7.93
CA ARG A 61 -11.26 -8.14 -7.29
C ARG A 61 -12.65 -8.60 -7.76
N ASN A 62 -13.63 -7.70 -7.77
CA ASN A 62 -14.99 -8.02 -8.21
C ASN A 62 -15.04 -8.42 -9.68
N ARG A 63 -14.27 -7.74 -10.54
CA ARG A 63 -14.11 -8.07 -11.96
C ARG A 63 -13.54 -9.47 -12.14
N LEU A 64 -12.51 -9.82 -11.38
CA LEU A 64 -11.87 -11.14 -11.44
C LEU A 64 -12.75 -12.26 -10.87
N GLN A 65 -13.49 -11.99 -9.79
CA GLN A 65 -14.34 -13.01 -9.13
C GLN A 65 -15.65 -13.28 -9.87
N LYS A 66 -16.23 -12.29 -10.55
CA LYS A 66 -17.49 -12.48 -11.27
C LYS A 66 -17.35 -13.40 -12.49
N GLY A 67 -16.12 -13.77 -12.87
CA GLY A 67 -15.84 -14.46 -14.11
C GLY A 67 -16.20 -13.54 -15.28
N CYS A 68 -15.21 -13.08 -16.03
CA CYS A 68 -15.55 -12.46 -17.30
C CYS A 68 -16.31 -13.50 -18.15
N PRO A 69 -17.50 -13.21 -18.70
CA PRO A 69 -18.03 -14.00 -19.81
C PRO A 69 -17.04 -13.99 -20.99
#